data_AF-A0A832H7Q5-F1
#
_entry.id   AF-A0A832H7Q5-F1
#
_cell.length_a   1.000
_cell.length_b   1.000
_cell.length_c   1.000
_cell.angle_alpha   90.00
_cell.angle_beta   90.00
_cell.angle_gamma   90.00
#
_symmetry.space_group_name_H-M   'P 1'
#
loop_
_entity.id
_entity.type
_entity.pdbx_description
1 polymer ?
#
loop_
_entity_poly.entity_id
_entity_poly.type
_entity_poly.pdbx_seq_one_letter_code
_entity_poly.pdbx_strand_id
1 'polypeptide(L)' 'MTDVLHFWLMGTTLTIRLRQDLALWLQEQSRATGRSQSSLVKEALDKARGAKPAKPFLKLAGSLEGDSGFSRRKGFARQ' A
#
# COMPACT_ATOMS: atom_id res chain seq x y z
N MET A 1 -1.81 29.55 37.34
CA MET A 1 -1.32 29.32 35.95
C MET A 1 -1.21 27.81 35.76
N THR A 2 -2.23 27.19 35.19
CA THR A 2 -2.24 25.76 34.88
C THR A 2 -1.93 25.60 33.41
N ASP A 3 -0.69 25.29 33.09
CA ASP A 3 -0.26 24.95 31.74
C ASP A 3 -0.95 23.66 31.30
N VAL A 4 -1.89 23.78 30.36
CA VAL A 4 -2.57 22.64 29.75
C VAL A 4 -1.67 22.15 28.62
N LEU A 5 -1.01 21.01 28.82
CA LEU A 5 -0.24 20.34 27.78
C LEU A 5 -1.17 19.95 26.62
N HIS A 6 -1.18 20.76 25.56
CA HIS A 6 -1.76 20.38 24.29
C HIS A 6 -0.88 19.29 23.65
N PHE A 7 -1.29 18.03 23.81
CA PHE A 7 -0.66 16.89 23.15
C PHE A 7 -0.97 16.97 21.64
N TRP A 8 -0.13 17.68 20.90
CA TRP A 8 -0.16 17.67 19.44
C TRP A 8 0.09 16.24 18.97
N LEU A 9 -0.92 15.63 18.38
CA LEU A 9 -0.86 14.28 17.82
C LEU A 9 0.16 14.29 16.66
N MET A 10 1.43 13.96 16.92
CA MET A 10 2.50 13.98 15.90
C MET A 10 2.40 12.80 14.92
N GLY A 11 1.20 12.42 14.52
CA GLY A 11 0.93 11.34 13.57
C GLY A 11 -0.50 11.36 13.05
N THR A 12 -0.65 10.99 11.78
CA THR A 12 -1.97 10.84 11.15
C THR A 12 -2.66 9.60 11.73
N THR A 13 -3.65 9.82 12.58
CA THR A 13 -4.46 8.73 13.16
C THR A 13 -5.64 8.41 12.26
N LEU A 14 -5.75 7.15 11.85
CA LEU A 14 -6.88 6.64 11.07
C LEU A 14 -7.62 5.60 11.90
N THR A 15 -8.92 5.85 12.13
CA THR A 15 -9.80 4.88 12.80
C THR A 15 -10.53 4.05 11.74
N ILE A 16 -10.35 2.73 11.77
CA ILE A 16 -10.98 1.80 10.83
C ILE A 16 -11.88 0.85 11.62
N ARG A 17 -13.12 0.65 11.13
CA ARG A 17 -13.99 -0.42 11.63
C ARG A 17 -13.62 -1.73 10.97
N LEU A 18 -13.21 -2.70 11.77
CA LEU A 18 -12.91 -4.06 11.30
C LEU A 18 -14.09 -4.97 11.61
N ARG A 19 -14.26 -6.02 10.80
CA ARG A 19 -15.18 -7.10 11.15
C ARG A 19 -14.69 -7.81 12.41
N GLN A 20 -15.62 -8.34 13.20
CA GLN A 20 -15.34 -8.90 14.52
C GLN A 20 -14.36 -10.08 14.47
N ASP A 21 -14.51 -10.97 13.47
CA ASP A 21 -13.61 -12.08 13.18
C ASP A 21 -12.16 -11.60 12.99
N LEU A 22 -11.98 -10.55 12.19
CA LEU A 22 -10.66 -10.01 11.87
C LEU A 22 -10.02 -9.31 13.07
N ALA A 23 -10.83 -8.62 13.88
CA ALA A 23 -10.36 -7.97 15.10
C ALA A 23 -9.85 -8.99 16.14
N LEU A 24 -10.58 -10.10 16.34
CA LEU A 24 -10.18 -11.19 17.22
C LEU A 24 -8.88 -11.84 16.72
N TRP A 25 -8.84 -12.17 15.43
CA TRP A 25 -7.64 -12.73 14.81
C TRP A 25 -6.42 -11.81 14.97
N LEU A 26 -6.57 -10.50 14.75
CA LEU A 26 -5.48 -9.54 14.92
C LEU A 26 -4.97 -9.48 16.37
N GLN A 27 -5.87 -9.62 17.35
CA GLN A 27 -5.52 -9.68 18.76
C GLN A 27 -4.74 -10.96 19.11
N GLU A 28 -5.17 -12.11 18.59
CA GLU A 28 -4.47 -13.39 18.77
C GLU A 28 -3.07 -13.35 18.14
N GLN A 29 -2.95 -12.82 16.92
CA GLN A 29 -1.66 -12.66 16.25
C GLN A 29 -0.73 -11.72 17.03
N SER A 30 -1.26 -10.62 17.57
CA SER A 30 -0.50 -9.72 18.43
C SER A 30 0.06 -10.43 19.67
N ARG A 31 -0.73 -11.28 20.32
CA ARG A 31 -0.28 -12.10 21.47
C ARG A 31 0.75 -13.14 21.07
N ALA A 32 0.53 -13.85 19.97
CA ALA A 32 1.42 -14.91 19.50
C ALA A 32 2.80 -14.37 19.06
N THR A 33 2.82 -13.19 18.43
CA THR A 33 4.05 -12.57 17.91
C THR A 33 4.73 -11.62 18.90
N GLY A 34 4.06 -11.26 19.99
CA GLY A 34 4.54 -10.24 20.93
C GLY A 34 4.59 -8.83 20.36
N ARG A 35 3.95 -8.57 19.22
CA ARG A 35 3.95 -7.26 18.52
C ARG A 35 2.62 -6.55 18.71
N SER A 36 2.63 -5.21 18.64
CA SER A 36 1.38 -4.44 18.72
C SER A 36 0.51 -4.65 17.48
N GLN A 37 -0.81 -4.62 17.67
CA GLN A 37 -1.79 -4.69 16.58
C GLN A 37 -1.54 -3.62 15.51
N SER A 38 -1.19 -2.39 15.93
CA SER A 38 -0.89 -1.29 15.01
C SER A 38 0.36 -1.55 14.17
N SER A 39 1.40 -2.20 14.73
CA SER A 39 2.60 -2.59 13.98
C SER A 39 2.27 -3.62 12.91
N LEU A 40 1.46 -4.63 13.26
CA LEU A 40 1.02 -5.66 12.33
C LEU A 40 0.19 -5.07 11.18
N VAL A 41 -0.75 -4.17 11.49
CA VAL A 41 -1.58 -3.49 10.47
C VAL A 41 -0.73 -2.62 9.55
N LYS A 42 0.20 -1.82 10.10
CA LYS A 42 1.10 -0.97 9.29
C LYS A 42 1.94 -1.81 8.34
N GLU A 43 2.54 -2.89 8.83
CA GLU A 43 3.34 -3.79 7.99
C GLU A 43 2.51 -4.45 6.89
N ALA A 44 1.28 -4.89 7.20
CA ALA A 44 0.39 -5.45 6.19
C ALA A 44 0.03 -4.42 5.11
N LEU A 45 -0.19 -3.16 5.49
CA LEU A 45 -0.43 -2.06 4.55
C LEU A 45 0.81 -1.76 3.69
N ASP A 46 2.00 -1.75 4.26
CA ASP A 46 3.26 -1.56 3.51
C ASP A 46 3.49 -2.70 2.51
N LYS A 47 3.25 -3.95 2.92
CA LYS A 47 3.30 -5.11 2.03
C LYS A 47 2.27 -5.01 0.92
N ALA A 48 1.03 -4.62 1.23
CA ALA A 48 -0.03 -4.42 0.23
C ALA A 48 0.30 -3.28 -0.75
N ARG A 49 0.96 -2.21 -0.27
CA ARG A 49 1.46 -1.12 -1.11
C ARG A 49 2.49 -1.61 -2.11
N GLY A 50 3.44 -2.46 -1.69
CA GLY A 50 4.46 -3.05 -2.54
C GLY A 50 3.97 -4.18 -3.45
N ALA A 51 2.92 -4.90 -3.03
CA ALA A 51 2.35 -6.03 -3.76
C ALA A 51 1.44 -5.65 -4.94
N LYS A 52 1.13 -4.36 -5.12
CA LYS A 52 0.47 -3.92 -6.37
C LYS A 52 1.38 -4.29 -7.54
N PRO A 53 0.87 -4.97 -8.60
CA PRO A 53 1.65 -5.21 -9.80
C PRO A 53 1.79 -3.88 -10.56
N ALA A 54 2.68 -3.02 -10.09
CA ALA A 54 3.31 -2.07 -10.99
C ALA A 54 4.14 -2.95 -11.91
N LYS A 55 3.63 -3.30 -13.10
CA LYS A 55 4.48 -3.76 -14.19
C LYS A 55 5.45 -2.61 -14.43
N PRO A 56 6.68 -2.59 -13.85
CA PRO A 56 7.47 -1.37 -13.80
C PRO A 56 7.90 -0.97 -15.22
N PHE A 57 8.04 -1.99 -16.07
CA PHE A 57 8.23 -1.89 -17.51
C PHE A 57 7.07 -1.23 -18.27
N LEU A 58 5.85 -1.20 -17.71
CA LEU A 58 4.71 -0.48 -18.27
C LEU A 58 4.50 0.91 -17.66
N LYS A 59 5.40 1.39 -16.79
CA LYS A 59 5.29 2.74 -16.20
C LYS A 59 5.19 3.84 -17.26
N LEU A 60 5.81 3.63 -18.42
CA LEU A 60 5.83 4.55 -19.55
C LEU A 60 5.03 4.02 -20.75
N ALA A 61 4.32 2.89 -20.60
CA ALA A 61 3.52 2.35 -21.69
C ALA A 61 2.35 3.30 -21.97
N GLY A 62 2.29 3.84 -23.19
CA GLY A 62 1.29 4.83 -23.59
C GLY A 62 1.57 6.26 -23.10
N SER A 63 2.74 6.55 -22.50
CA SER A 63 3.10 7.93 -22.12
C SER A 63 3.46 8.82 -23.32
N LEU A 64 3.70 8.21 -24.48
CA LEU A 64 3.96 8.88 -25.74
C LEU A 64 2.88 8.46 -26.72
N GLU A 65 2.15 9.44 -27.24
CA GLU A 65 1.26 9.26 -28.38
C GLU A 65 2.08 9.41 -29.65
N GLY A 66 2.00 8.44 -30.55
CA GLY A 66 2.78 8.39 -31.78
C GLY A 66 2.02 7.65 -32.87
N ASP A 67 2.45 7.84 -34.11
CA ASP A 67 1.85 7.18 -35.26
C ASP A 67 1.81 5.65 -35.07
N SER A 68 0.68 5.05 -35.45
CA SER A 68 0.39 3.61 -35.40
C SER A 68 1.46 2.74 -36.09
N GLY A 69 2.31 3.35 -36.93
CA GLY A 69 3.40 2.73 -37.66
C GLY A 69 4.75 2.62 -36.94
N PHE A 70 4.92 3.16 -35.73
CA PHE A 70 6.26 3.17 -35.09
C PHE A 70 6.78 1.79 -34.65
N SER A 71 5.89 0.81 -34.40
CA SER A 71 6.28 -0.57 -34.08
C SER A 71 6.51 -1.44 -35.33
N ARG A 72 7.14 -0.91 -36.38
CA ARG A 72 7.39 -1.62 -37.65
C ARG A 72 8.87 -1.90 -37.92
N ARG A 73 9.68 -2.16 -36.89
CA ARG A 73 10.98 -2.81 -37.12
C ARG A 73 10.74 -4.21 -37.67
N LYS A 74 11.59 -4.66 -38.60
CA LYS A 74 11.52 -5.93 -39.37
C LYS A 74 11.30 -7.22 -38.54
N GLY A 75 11.37 -7.16 -37.20
CA GLY A 75 11.13 -8.29 -36.29
C GLY A 75 9.97 -8.11 -35.28
N PHE A 76 9.19 -7.03 -35.35
CA PHE A 76 8.05 -6.74 -34.45
C PHE A 76 6.69 -6.69 -35.16
N ALA A 77 6.65 -6.95 -36.47
CA ALA A 77 5.39 -7.12 -37.19
C ALA A 77 4.70 -8.38 -36.66
N ARG A 78 3.45 -8.25 -36.19
CA ARG A 78 2.61 -9.38 -35.80
C ARG A 78 2.40 -10.29 -37.03
N GLN A 79 2.56 -11.59 -36.83
CA GLN A 79 1.97 -12.60 -37.71
C GLN A 79 0.45 -12.52 -37.63
#